data_AF-A0A3F2V8F1-F1
#
_entry.id   AF-A0A3F2V8F1-F1
#
_cell.length_a   1.000
_cell.length_b   1.000
_cell.length_c   1.000
_cell.angle_alpha   90.00
_cell.angle_beta   90.00
_cell.angle_gamma   90.00
#
_symmetry.space_group_name_H-M   'P 1'
#
loop_
_entity.id
_entity.type
_entity.pdbx_description
1 polymer ?
#
loop_
_entity_poly.entity_id
_entity_poly.type
_entity_poly.pdbx_seq_one_letter_code
_entity_poly.pdbx_strand_id
1 'polypeptide(L)'
;MSSRLEIVELSSGEIVLRRTDGVGSPLVEIKFSDEVRVLLSEFSMDIGKAMVSAGVQAVGEVYGHMLEPHEDHNDSSTFNEEYDEASGVLH
;
A
#
# COMPACT_ATOMS: atom_id res chain seq x y z
N MET A 1 19.23 -5.45 17.42
CA MET A 1 18.73 -4.21 18.04
C MET A 1 17.84 -3.53 17.03
N SER A 2 16.54 -3.40 17.31
CA SER A 2 15.64 -2.62 16.43
C SER A 2 15.94 -1.14 16.63
N SER A 3 16.36 -0.42 15.59
CA SER A 3 16.53 1.03 15.67
C SER A 3 15.16 1.68 15.76
N ARG A 4 14.91 2.50 16.79
CA ARG A 4 13.74 3.37 16.81
C ARG A 4 13.90 4.44 15.72
N LEU A 5 12.78 4.80 15.11
CA LEU A 5 12.71 5.82 14.07
C LEU A 5 12.00 7.05 14.61
N GLU A 6 12.39 8.21 14.12
CA GLU A 6 11.77 9.49 14.41
C GLU A 6 11.58 10.31 13.13
N ILE A 7 10.51 11.10 13.09
CA ILE A 7 10.28 12.12 12.06
C ILE A 7 10.62 13.46 12.68
N VAL A 8 11.54 14.20 12.06
CA VAL A 8 11.97 15.52 12.54
C VAL A 8 12.00 16.51 11.39
N GLU A 9 11.81 17.79 11.71
CA GLU A 9 12.01 18.88 10.78
C GLU A 9 13.37 19.51 11.05
N LEU A 10 14.18 19.61 10.00
CA LEU A 10 15.49 20.23 10.03
C LEU A 10 15.34 21.76 10.08
N SER A 11 16.40 22.45 10.49
CA SER A 11 16.43 23.93 10.46
C SER A 11 16.27 24.53 9.06
N SER A 12 16.52 23.73 8.02
CA SER A 12 16.27 24.04 6.61
C SER A 12 14.80 23.89 6.20
N GLY A 13 13.91 23.43 7.09
CA GLY A 13 12.49 23.12 6.85
C GLY A 13 12.24 21.79 6.15
N GLU A 14 13.28 20.97 5.94
CA GLU A 14 13.16 19.62 5.38
C GLU A 14 12.63 18.67 6.44
N ILE A 15 11.69 17.80 6.07
CA ILE A 15 11.17 16.78 6.98
C ILE A 15 11.87 15.47 6.68
N VAL A 16 12.46 14.86 7.70
CA VAL A 16 13.24 13.63 7.54
C VAL A 16 12.76 12.54 8.48
N LEU A 17 12.72 11.31 7.97
CA LEU A 17 12.63 10.10 8.78
C LEU A 17 14.04 9.58 9.01
N ARG A 18 14.45 9.44 10.26
CA ARG A 18 15.80 8.94 10.61
C ARG A 18 15.76 8.03 11.84
N ARG A 19 16.89 7.39 12.12
CA ARG A 19 17.08 6.63 13.36
C ARG A 19 17.21 7.60 14.54
N THR A 20 16.64 7.24 15.68
CA THR A 20 16.71 8.05 16.92
C THR A 20 18.13 8.16 17.48
N ASP A 21 19.03 7.22 17.14
CA ASP A 21 20.45 7.30 17.49
C ASP A 21 21.24 8.32 16.65
N GLY A 22 20.62 8.90 15.61
CA GLY A 22 21.22 9.89 14.73
C GLY A 22 22.31 9.32 13.79
N VAL A 23 22.49 8.00 13.74
CA VAL A 23 23.56 7.38 12.97
C VAL A 23 23.14 7.15 11.51
N GLY A 24 23.92 7.74 10.59
CA GLY A 24 23.79 7.56 9.15
C GLY A 24 22.95 8.64 8.46
N SER A 25 22.68 8.43 7.18
CA SER A 25 21.82 9.32 6.39
C SER A 25 20.34 9.15 6.77
N PRO A 26 19.50 10.19 6.53
CA PRO A 26 18.06 10.04 6.54
C PRO A 26 17.59 8.84 5.71
N LEU A 27 16.53 8.18 6.17
CA LEU A 27 15.89 7.08 5.46
C LEU A 27 14.89 7.61 4.42
N VAL A 28 14.25 8.74 4.74
CA VAL A 28 13.34 9.47 3.86
C VAL A 28 13.58 10.95 4.06
N GLU A 29 13.55 11.73 2.98
CA GLU A 29 13.65 13.18 2.99
C GLU A 29 12.51 13.77 2.14
N ILE A 30 11.72 14.65 2.74
CA ILE A 30 10.59 15.34 2.11
C ILE A 30 10.97 16.81 1.96
N LYS A 31 11.04 17.27 0.71
CA LYS A 31 11.35 18.64 0.33
C LYS A 31 10.13 19.27 -0.34
N PHE A 32 9.45 20.13 0.42
CA PHE A 32 8.49 21.05 -0.18
C PHE A 32 9.23 22.17 -0.88
N SER A 33 8.75 22.56 -2.05
CA SER A 33 9.20 23.81 -2.69
C SER A 33 8.86 25.01 -1.81
N ASP A 34 9.56 26.12 -2.00
CA ASP A 34 9.30 27.35 -1.24
C ASP A 34 7.85 27.82 -1.38
N GLU A 35 7.28 27.71 -2.58
CA GLU A 35 5.87 28.02 -2.84
C GLU A 35 4.92 27.19 -1.97
N VAL A 36 5.15 25.87 -1.91
CA VAL A 36 4.32 24.96 -1.11
C VAL A 36 4.54 25.18 0.39
N ARG A 37 5.76 25.51 0.83
CA ARG A 37 6.04 25.83 2.24
C ARG A 37 5.26 27.06 2.71
N VAL A 38 5.12 28.09 1.87
CA VAL A 38 4.30 29.26 2.22
C VAL A 38 2.83 28.87 2.34
N LEU A 39 2.34 28.01 1.45
CA LEU A 39 0.96 27.52 1.49
C LEU A 39 0.68 26.65 2.72
N LEU A 40 1.60 25.73 3.04
CA LEU A 40 1.44 24.78 4.14
C LEU A 40 1.74 25.40 5.50
N SER A 41 2.64 26.39 5.57
CA SER A 41 3.00 27.11 6.80
C SER A 41 3.26 26.11 7.95
N GLU A 42 2.58 26.27 9.07
CA GLU A 42 2.62 25.42 10.26
C GLU A 42 2.19 23.97 10.04
N PHE A 43 1.47 23.65 8.96
CA PHE A 43 1.00 22.29 8.65
C PHE A 43 2.03 21.42 7.93
N SER A 44 3.19 21.96 7.56
CA SER A 44 4.23 21.23 6.82
C SER A 44 4.59 19.91 7.51
N MET A 45 4.81 19.94 8.84
CA MET A 45 5.12 18.76 9.65
C MET A 45 3.99 17.72 9.64
N ASP A 46 2.74 18.15 9.78
CA ASP A 46 1.60 17.25 9.85
C ASP A 46 1.35 16.56 8.52
N ILE A 47 1.51 17.28 7.40
CA ILE A 47 1.48 16.68 6.07
C ILE A 47 2.62 15.69 5.88
N GLY A 48 3.85 16.03 6.29
CA GLY A 48 4.99 15.12 6.19
C GLY A 48 4.76 13.81 6.95
N LYS A 49 4.21 13.88 8.18
CA LYS A 49 3.81 12.68 8.94
C LYS A 49 2.75 11.87 8.22
N ALA A 50 1.70 12.52 7.71
CA ALA A 50 0.63 11.85 6.98
C ALA A 50 1.15 11.13 5.73
N MET A 51 2.07 11.74 4.98
CA MET A 51 2.71 11.12 3.81
C MET A 51 3.48 9.85 4.19
N VAL A 52 4.27 9.90 5.27
CA VAL A 52 5.01 8.71 5.76
C VAL A 52 4.03 7.63 6.20
N SER A 53 2.99 7.97 6.96
CA SER A 53 1.96 7.03 7.40
C SER A 53 1.22 6.38 6.23
N ALA A 54 0.83 7.17 5.22
CA ALA A 54 0.17 6.68 4.02
C ALA A 54 1.07 5.72 3.24
N GLY A 55 2.37 6.02 3.10
CA GLY A 55 3.32 5.12 2.46
C GLY A 55 3.44 3.76 3.16
N VAL A 56 3.48 3.76 4.51
CA VAL A 56 3.52 2.52 5.30
C VAL A 56 2.23 1.71 5.11
N GLN A 57 1.08 2.37 5.12
CA GLN A 57 -0.22 1.72 4.90
C GLN A 57 -0.31 1.09 3.51
N ALA A 58 0.04 1.85 2.47
CA ALA A 58 0.00 1.38 1.08
C ALA A 58 0.89 0.15 0.87
N VAL A 59 2.09 0.13 1.47
CA VAL A 59 2.97 -1.04 1.42
C VAL A 59 2.33 -2.24 2.16
N GLY A 60 1.72 -2.00 3.32
CA GLY A 60 1.01 -3.03 4.09
C GLY A 60 -0.14 -3.68 3.30
N GLU A 61 -0.92 -2.89 2.56
CA GLU A 61 -2.01 -3.40 1.70
C GLU A 61 -1.49 -4.25 0.54
N VAL A 62 -0.39 -3.84 -0.09
CA VAL A 62 0.26 -4.61 -1.16
C VAL A 62 0.74 -5.96 -0.65
N TYR A 63 1.39 -6.00 0.51
CA TYR A 63 1.82 -7.26 1.12
C TYR A 63 0.63 -8.09 1.65
N GLY A 64 -0.42 -7.45 2.14
CA GLY A 64 -1.66 -8.11 2.57
C GLY A 64 -2.33 -8.85 1.42
N HIS A 65 -2.54 -8.19 0.28
CA HIS A 65 -3.12 -8.80 -0.91
C HIS A 65 -2.25 -9.91 -1.52
N MET A 66 -0.93 -9.86 -1.39
CA MET A 66 -0.04 -10.93 -1.87
C MET A 66 -0.14 -12.23 -1.06
N LEU A 67 -0.65 -12.15 0.17
CA LEU A 67 -0.77 -13.28 1.09
C LEU A 67 -2.20 -13.85 1.18
N GLU A 68 -3.19 -13.23 0.54
CA GLU A 68 -4.54 -13.79 0.46
C GLU A 68 -4.55 -14.96 -0.53
N PRO A 69 -4.94 -16.18 -0.09
CA PRO A 69 -5.15 -17.27 -1.02
C PRO A 69 -6.27 -16.87 -1.98
N HIS A 70 -6.05 -17.01 -3.29
CA HIS A 70 -7.13 -16.97 -4.26
C HIS A 70 -8.13 -18.08 -3.93
N GLU A 71 -9.24 -17.76 -3.28
CA GLU A 71 -10.36 -18.70 -3.16
C GLU A 71 -11.01 -18.82 -4.55
N ASP A 72 -10.59 -19.85 -5.31
CA ASP A 72 -11.23 -20.26 -6.56
C ASP A 72 -12.73 -20.43 -6.33
N HIS A 73 -13.53 -19.50 -6.84
CA HIS A 73 -14.98 -19.66 -6.94
C HIS A 73 -15.27 -20.74 -7.99
N ASN A 74 -15.34 -22.00 -7.54
CA ASN A 74 -15.89 -23.11 -8.28
C ASN A 74 -17.40 -22.91 -8.44
N ASP A 75 -17.82 -22.20 -9.48
CA ASP A 75 -19.21 -22.17 -9.94
C ASP A 75 -19.54 -23.54 -10.55
N SER A 76 -19.97 -24.47 -9.70
CA SER A 76 -20.52 -25.75 -10.11
C SER A 76 -21.93 -25.54 -10.66
N SER A 77 -22.03 -24.99 -11.87
CA SER A 77 -23.25 -25.06 -12.66
C SER A 77 -23.46 -26.49 -13.14
N THR A 78 -24.24 -27.23 -12.34
CA THR A 78 -25.04 -28.42 -12.64
C THR A 78 -25.06 -28.87 -14.10
N PHE A 79 -24.48 -30.05 -14.32
CA PHE A 79 -24.67 -30.90 -15.50
C PHE A 79 -26.16 -31.27 -15.63
N ASN A 80 -26.84 -30.74 -16.64
CA ASN A 80 -28.10 -31.28 -17.15
C ASN A 80 -27.94 -31.48 -18.66
N GLU A 81 -27.34 -32.60 -19.05
CA GLU A 81 -27.48 -33.12 -20.41
C GLU A 81 -28.59 -34.17 -20.39
N GLU A 82 -29.78 -33.69 -20.72
CA GLU A 82 -30.98 -34.46 -21.03
C GLU A 82 -30.70 -35.29 -22.29
N TYR A 83 -30.65 -36.62 -22.15
CA TYR A 83 -30.50 -37.55 -23.26
C TYR A 83 -31.76 -37.50 -24.13
N ASP A 84 -31.65 -36.89 -25.31
CA ASP A 84 -32.64 -36.96 -26.39
C ASP A 84 -32.50 -38.32 -27.10
N GLU A 85 -33.22 -39.34 -26.61
CA GLU A 85 -33.41 -40.60 -27.33
C GLU A 85 -34.39 -40.40 -28.49
N ALA A 86 -33.87 -39.89 -29.61
CA ALA A 86 -34.55 -40.00 -30.89
C ALA A 86 -33.53 -40.10 -32.04
N SER A 87 -33.22 -41.32 -32.50
CA SER A 87 -33.22 -41.70 -33.92
C SER A 87 -32.52 -43.05 -34.21
N GLY A 88 -33.26 -43.95 -34.90
CA GLY A 88 -32.75 -45.06 -35.71
C GLY A 88 -32.61 -46.40 -34.97
N VAL A 89 -33.24 -47.51 -35.36
CA VAL A 89 -33.19 -48.12 -36.70
C VAL A 89 -34.41 -49.04 -36.95
N LEU A 90 -34.87 -49.03 -38.21
CA LEU A 90 -35.81 -49.97 -38.84
C LEU A 90 -35.25 -51.40 -38.93
N HIS A 91 -35.97 -52.40 -38.42
CA HIS A 91 -36.30 -53.64 -39.14
C HIS A 91 -37.43 -54.39 -38.43
#